data_AF-A0A645HTU3-F1
#
_entry.id   AF-A0A645HTU3-F1
#
_cell.length_a   1.000
_cell.length_b   1.000
_cell.length_c   1.000
_cell.angle_alpha   90.00
_cell.angle_beta   90.00
_cell.angle_gamma   90.00
#
_symmetry.space_group_name_H-M   'P 1'
#
loop_
_entity.id
_entity.type
_entity.pdbx_description
1 polymer ?
#
loop_
_entity_poly.entity_id
_entity_poly.type
_entity_poly.pdbx_seq_one_letter_code
_entity_poly.pdbx_strand_id
1 'polypeptide(L)'
;MKMKFCKACGTIYDPHAGPCPKCAERELLENRAEALAYDETMPEEAVRKARTKAWVQIIIGVPAMIGIFYLVFYLAKQLQA
;
A
#
# COMPACT_ATOMS: atom_id res chain seq x y z
N MET A 1 5.92 7.51 41.04
CA MET A 1 5.97 6.94 39.68
C MET A 1 6.98 7.74 38.87
N LYS A 2 8.03 7.12 38.31
CA LYS A 2 9.08 7.82 37.57
C LYS A 2 8.85 7.63 36.08
N MET A 3 8.14 8.57 35.46
CA MET A 3 7.92 8.61 34.02
C MET A 3 9.27 8.73 33.29
N LYS A 4 9.46 7.99 32.21
CA LYS A 4 10.64 8.04 31.35
C LYS A 4 10.32 8.72 30.03
N PHE A 5 11.32 9.39 29.48
CA PHE A 5 11.23 10.00 28.16
C PHE A 5 11.83 9.07 27.11
N CYS A 6 11.07 8.75 26.08
CA CYS A 6 11.55 7.95 24.96
C CYS A 6 12.43 8.81 24.04
N LYS A 7 13.69 8.44 23.88
CA LYS A 7 14.64 9.15 23.01
C LYS A 7 14.35 9.00 21.51
N ALA A 8 13.59 7.98 21.10
CA ALA A 8 13.31 7.71 19.70
C ALA A 8 12.10 8.48 19.15
N CYS A 9 11.04 8.64 19.95
CA CYS A 9 9.79 9.28 19.52
C CYS A 9 9.34 10.45 20.39
N GLY A 10 10.13 10.81 21.42
CA GLY A 10 9.86 11.93 22.31
C GLY A 10 8.66 11.75 23.26
N THR A 11 8.11 10.53 23.37
CA THR A 11 6.94 10.27 24.22
C THR A 11 7.35 10.04 25.66
N ILE A 12 6.64 10.65 26.60
CA ILE A 12 6.77 10.37 28.03
C ILE A 12 5.87 9.16 28.35
N TYR A 13 6.44 8.12 28.95
CA TYR A 13 5.73 6.87 29.25
C TYR A 13 6.15 6.32 30.61
N ASP A 14 5.30 5.47 31.18
CA ASP A 14 5.64 4.74 32.41
C ASP A 14 6.47 3.49 32.06
N PRO A 15 7.71 3.37 32.53
CA PRO A 15 8.53 2.18 32.30
C PRO A 15 7.98 0.90 32.94
N HIS A 16 7.11 0.99 33.96
CA HIS A 16 6.49 -0.19 34.57
C HIS A 16 5.36 -0.77 33.70
N ALA A 17 4.77 0.04 32.83
CA ALA A 17 3.75 -0.39 31.88
C ALA A 17 4.33 -1.07 30.62
N GLY A 18 5.67 -1.11 30.49
CA GLY A 18 6.37 -1.78 29.39
C GLY A 18 7.20 -0.83 28.51
N PRO A 19 7.57 -1.27 27.29
CA PRO A 19 8.30 -0.43 26.34
C PRO A 19 7.47 0.78 25.90
N CYS A 20 8.11 1.76 25.26
CA CYS A 20 7.40 2.98 24.84
C CYS A 20 6.22 2.62 23.91
N PRO A 21 4.97 2.95 24.27
CA PRO A 21 3.78 2.45 23.58
C PRO A 21 3.74 2.87 22.11
N LYS A 22 4.12 4.11 21.80
CA LYS A 22 4.21 4.59 20.41
C LYS A 22 5.25 3.86 19.57
N CYS A 23 6.40 3.52 20.16
CA CYS A 23 7.44 2.81 19.41
C CYS A 23 7.06 1.35 19.20
N ALA A 24 6.50 0.70 20.23
CA ALA A 24 6.02 -0.67 20.15
C ALA A 24 4.87 -0.82 19.14
N GLU A 25 3.92 0.12 19.11
CA GLU A 25 2.85 0.13 18.11
C GLU A 25 3.38 0.32 16.69
N ARG A 26 4.34 1.25 16.50
CA ARG A 26 4.96 1.47 15.20
C ARG A 26 5.71 0.22 14.71
N GLU A 27 6.49 -0.41 15.57
CA GLU A 27 7.22 -1.64 15.25
C GLU A 27 6.27 -2.79 14.92
N LEU A 28 5.15 -2.93 15.64
CA LEU A 28 4.11 -3.90 15.32
C LEU A 28 3.46 -3.63 13.94
N LEU A 29 3.20 -2.38 13.60
CA LEU A 29 2.64 -2.00 12.30
C LEU A 29 3.64 -2.23 11.16
N GLU A 30 4.92 -1.93 11.38
CA GLU A 30 6.01 -2.18 10.42
C GLU A 30 6.16 -3.69 10.17
N ASN A 31 6.26 -4.50 11.23
CA ASN A 31 6.34 -5.97 11.11
C ASN A 31 5.11 -6.56 10.40
N ARG A 32 3.91 -6.02 10.66
CA ARG A 32 2.68 -6.44 9.97
C ARG A 32 2.68 -6.04 8.50
N ALA A 33 3.20 -4.86 8.16
CA ALA A 33 3.32 -4.42 6.78
C ALA A 33 4.33 -5.28 6.00
N GLU A 34 5.47 -5.63 6.62
CA GLU A 34 6.45 -6.54 6.02
C GLU A 34 5.86 -7.93 5.75
N ALA A 35 5.10 -8.49 6.69
CA ALA A 35 4.42 -9.77 6.49
C ALA A 35 3.35 -9.74 5.38
N LEU A 36 2.81 -8.57 5.05
CA LEU A 36 1.82 -8.40 3.97
C LEU A 36 2.46 -8.04 2.62
N ALA A 37 3.71 -7.58 2.60
CA ALA A 37 4.40 -7.17 1.39
C ALA A 37 4.80 -8.37 0.51
N TYR A 38 5.03 -9.53 1.12
CA TYR A 38 5.39 -10.76 0.43
C TYR A 38 4.71 -11.97 1.08
N ASP A 39 3.69 -12.51 0.41
CA ASP A 39 3.10 -13.78 0.81
C ASP A 39 3.99 -14.93 0.29
N GLU A 40 5.00 -15.31 1.10
CA GLU A 40 5.90 -16.43 0.81
C GLU A 40 5.17 -17.78 0.81
N THR A 41 3.92 -17.84 1.28
CA THR A 41 3.11 -19.06 1.32
C THR A 41 2.16 -19.19 0.14
N MET A 42 2.15 -18.22 -0.78
CA MET A 42 1.27 -18.25 -1.93
C MET A 42 1.69 -19.41 -2.86
N PRO A 43 0.76 -20.34 -3.22
CA PRO A 43 1.09 -21.45 -4.08
C PRO A 43 1.51 -20.93 -5.47
N GLU A 44 2.55 -21.52 -6.06
CA GLU A 44 3.17 -21.00 -7.29
C GLU A 44 2.17 -20.79 -8.44
N GLU A 45 1.15 -21.65 -8.51
CA GLU A 45 0.05 -21.56 -9.47
C GLU A 45 -0.78 -20.28 -9.32
N ALA A 46 -1.03 -19.82 -8.08
CA ALA A 46 -1.74 -18.58 -7.81
C ALA A 46 -0.88 -17.36 -8.16
N VAL A 47 0.43 -17.42 -7.89
CA VAL A 47 1.39 -16.37 -8.28
C VAL A 47 1.44 -16.20 -9.79
N ARG A 48 1.52 -17.31 -10.55
CA ARG A 48 1.54 -17.28 -12.01
C ARG A 48 0.23 -16.70 -12.58
N LYS A 49 -0.92 -17.12 -12.04
CA LYS A 49 -2.23 -16.60 -12.47
C LYS A 49 -2.38 -15.11 -12.18
N ALA A 50 -1.94 -14.65 -11.00
CA ALA A 50 -1.96 -13.24 -10.61
C ALA A 50 -1.06 -12.40 -11.53
N ARG A 51 0.15 -12.87 -11.82
CA ARG A 51 1.08 -12.19 -12.76
C ARG A 51 0.47 -12.07 -14.15
N THR A 52 -0.06 -13.15 -14.72
CA THR A 52 -0.68 -13.10 -16.06
C THR A 52 -1.83 -12.10 -16.10
N LYS A 53 -2.71 -12.09 -15.08
CA LYS A 53 -3.81 -11.14 -15.01
C LYS A 53 -3.31 -9.69 -14.92
N ALA A 54 -2.28 -9.42 -14.12
CA ALA A 54 -1.67 -8.11 -14.02
C ALA A 54 -1.07 -7.65 -15.36
N TRP A 55 -0.35 -8.53 -16.07
CA TRP A 55 0.19 -8.24 -17.39
C TRP A 55 -0.89 -7.93 -18.42
N VAL A 56 -1.97 -8.72 -18.44
CA VAL A 56 -3.13 -8.48 -19.32
C VAL A 56 -3.76 -7.12 -19.00
N GLN A 57 -3.93 -6.79 -17.72
CA GLN A 57 -4.49 -5.50 -17.31
C GLN A 57 -3.60 -4.32 -17.70
N ILE A 58 -2.27 -4.47 -17.64
CA ILE A 58 -1.34 -3.42 -18.07
C ILE A 58 -1.39 -3.27 -19.60
N ILE A 59 -1.29 -4.37 -20.34
CA ILE A 59 -1.22 -4.38 -21.81
C ILE A 59 -2.54 -3.92 -22.44
N ILE A 60 -3.69 -4.31 -21.89
CA ILE A 60 -5.00 -3.98 -22.47
C ILE A 60 -5.60 -2.75 -21.79
N GLY A 61 -5.52 -2.67 -20.46
CA GLY A 61 -6.16 -1.62 -19.69
C GLY A 61 -5.57 -0.25 -19.96
N VAL A 62 -4.25 -0.12 -20.08
CA VAL A 62 -3.60 1.18 -20.33
C VAL A 62 -3.96 1.72 -21.72
N PRO A 63 -3.79 0.98 -22.84
CA PRO A 63 -4.22 1.48 -24.14
C PRO A 63 -5.72 1.74 -24.25
N ALA A 64 -6.56 0.90 -23.65
CA ALA A 64 -8.00 1.13 -23.61
C ALA A 64 -8.36 2.43 -22.88
N MET A 65 -7.74 2.69 -21.72
CA MET A 65 -7.93 3.91 -20.96
C MET A 65 -7.50 5.16 -21.75
N ILE A 66 -6.34 5.11 -22.42
CA ILE A 66 -5.88 6.18 -23.30
C ILE A 66 -6.91 6.42 -24.42
N GLY A 67 -7.36 5.36 -25.08
CA GLY A 67 -8.39 5.44 -26.12
C GLY A 67 -9.69 6.10 -25.66
N ILE A 68 -10.15 5.79 -24.44
CA ILE A 68 -11.32 6.42 -23.83
C ILE A 68 -11.11 7.92 -23.64
N PHE A 69 -9.94 8.36 -23.15
CA PHE A 69 -9.65 9.79 -23.00
C PHE A 69 -9.66 10.53 -24.34
N TYR A 70 -9.09 9.94 -25.39
CA TYR A 70 -9.16 10.51 -26.73
C TYR A 70 -10.58 10.61 -27.25
N LEU A 71 -11.40 9.59 -27.02
CA LEU A 71 -12.80 9.57 -27.45
C LEU A 71 -13.63 10.63 -26.73
N VAL A 72 -13.47 10.78 -25.41
CA VAL A 72 -14.12 11.84 -24.64
C VAL A 72 -13.69 13.22 -25.13
N PHE A 73 -12.39 13.42 -25.38
CA PHE A 73 -11.87 14.69 -25.91
C PHE A 73 -12.43 15.00 -27.30
N TYR A 74 -12.51 14.01 -28.17
CA TYR A 74 -13.09 14.15 -29.50
C TYR A 74 -14.57 14.53 -29.45
N LEU A 75 -15.36 13.87 -28.59
CA LEU A 75 -16.77 14.19 -28.39
C LEU A 75 -16.97 15.58 -27.79
N ALA A 76 -16.15 15.97 -26.81
CA ALA A 76 -16.19 17.29 -26.22
C ALA A 76 -15.93 18.38 -27.26
N LYS A 77 -14.98 18.15 -28.17
CA LYS A 77 -14.70 19.06 -29.29
C LYS A 77 -15.89 19.17 -30.25
N GLN A 78 -16.55 18.05 -30.57
CA GLN A 78 -17.72 18.04 -31.46
C GLN A 78 -18.94 18.72 -30.84
N LEU A 79 -19.11 18.67 -29.51
CA LEU A 79 -20.22 19.33 -28.81
C LEU A 79 -20.00 20.84 -28.61
N GLN A 80 -18.76 21.33 -28.74
CA GLN A 80 -18.41 22.75 -28.66
C GLN A 80 -18.26 23.44 -30.04
N ALA A 81 -18.35 22.67 -31.13
CA ALA A 81 -18.37 23.15 -32.52
C ALA A 81 -19.80 23.30 -33.03
#